data_AF-A0A849F215-F1
#
_entry.id   AF-A0A849F215-F1
#
_cell.length_a   1.000
_cell.length_b   1.000
_cell.length_c   1.000
_cell.angle_alpha   90.00
_cell.angle_beta   90.00
_cell.angle_gamma   90.00
#
_symmetry.space_group_name_H-M   'P 1'
#
loop_
_entity.id
_entity.type
_entity.pdbx_description
1 polymer ?
#
loop_
_entity_poly.entity_id
_entity_poly.type
_entity_poly.pdbx_seq_one_letter_code
_entity_poly.pdbx_strand_id
1 'polypeptide(L)'
;MHKTFKISISGRVQGVGFRPFVHALATDFNLKGTVSNNEEGVLIIITGPEPKIKEFYTQLISFPPPVARIKKSSIKGIATLSFEDFQIIPSKKGGQLNVPLTPDFAICDDCKNDIQNPDDRRYAYPFTTCVNCG
;
A
#
# COMPACT_ATOMS: atom_id res chain seq x y z
N MET A 1 -0.21 13.27 -23.12
CA MET A 1 0.88 13.82 -22.28
C MET A 1 0.85 13.15 -20.91
N HIS A 2 2.02 12.85 -20.35
CA HIS A 2 2.14 12.33 -18.99
C HIS A 2 1.95 13.46 -17.98
N LYS A 3 1.22 13.18 -16.90
CA LYS A 3 1.06 14.07 -15.75
C LYS A 3 1.49 13.35 -14.49
N THR A 4 1.94 14.11 -13.50
CA THR A 4 2.31 13.58 -12.20
C THR A 4 1.33 14.05 -11.14
N PHE A 5 0.89 13.11 -10.31
CA PHE A 5 0.00 13.37 -9.18
C PHE A 5 0.64 12.90 -7.88
N LYS A 6 0.38 13.67 -6.83
CA LYS A 6 0.59 13.30 -5.44
C LYS A 6 -0.72 12.80 -4.86
N ILE A 7 -0.74 11.57 -4.37
CA ILE A 7 -1.87 10.98 -3.66
C ILE A 7 -1.46 10.79 -2.21
N SER A 8 -2.29 11.27 -1.29
CA SER A 8 -2.11 11.10 0.16
C SER A 8 -3.29 10.32 0.71
N ILE A 9 -3.00 9.21 1.41
CA ILE A 9 -4.00 8.35 2.04
C ILE A 9 -3.74 8.30 3.55
N SER A 10 -4.76 8.52 4.37
CA SER A 10 -4.68 8.40 5.83
C SER A 10 -5.79 7.52 6.39
N GLY A 11 -5.55 7.01 7.60
CA GLY A 11 -6.39 6.00 8.26
C GLY A 11 -5.56 4.80 8.74
N ARG A 12 -6.19 3.64 8.88
CA ARG A 12 -5.48 2.39 9.17
C ARG A 12 -4.90 1.83 7.87
N VAL A 13 -3.78 2.40 7.46
CA VAL A 13 -3.14 2.12 6.15
C VAL A 13 -1.64 1.77 6.27
N GLN A 14 -1.12 1.69 7.50
CA GLN A 14 0.23 1.21 7.78
C GLN A 14 0.18 -0.13 8.50
N GLY A 15 1.15 -1.01 8.23
CA GLY A 15 1.14 -2.38 8.79
C GLY A 15 0.10 -3.32 8.19
N VAL A 16 -0.56 -2.93 7.09
CA VAL A 16 -1.70 -3.64 6.47
C VAL A 16 -1.45 -4.00 5.00
N GLY A 17 -0.18 -4.14 4.60
CA GLY A 17 0.18 -4.49 3.22
C GLY A 17 -0.06 -3.41 2.16
N PHE A 18 -0.35 -2.16 2.55
CA PHE A 18 -0.75 -1.10 1.62
C PHE A 18 0.32 -0.72 0.59
N ARG A 19 1.60 -0.68 0.98
CA ARG A 19 2.72 -0.35 0.05
C ARG A 19 2.91 -1.42 -1.04
N PRO A 20 3.00 -2.73 -0.72
CA PRO A 20 2.97 -3.79 -1.73
C PRO A 20 1.73 -3.73 -2.62
N PHE A 21 0.55 -3.50 -2.05
CA PHE A 21 -0.69 -3.39 -2.81
C PHE A 21 -0.65 -2.25 -3.84
N VAL A 22 -0.22 -1.05 -3.42
CA VAL A 22 -0.05 0.10 -4.31
C VAL A 22 0.95 -0.19 -5.42
N HIS A 23 2.06 -0.85 -5.11
CA HIS A 23 3.07 -1.23 -6.10
C HIS A 23 2.50 -2.20 -7.15
N ALA A 24 1.80 -3.25 -6.73
CA ALA A 24 1.16 -4.19 -7.64
C ALA A 24 0.13 -3.49 -8.53
N LEU A 25 -0.77 -2.69 -7.93
CA LEU A 25 -1.79 -1.95 -8.67
C LEU A 25 -1.16 -0.95 -9.67
N ALA A 26 -0.08 -0.26 -9.30
CA ALA A 26 0.58 0.66 -10.22
C ALA A 26 1.23 -0.08 -11.40
N THR A 27 1.77 -1.28 -11.14
CA THR A 27 2.33 -2.17 -12.17
C THR A 27 1.24 -2.62 -13.15
N ASP A 28 0.08 -3.06 -12.65
CA ASP A 28 -1.05 -3.50 -13.48
C ASP A 28 -1.57 -2.39 -14.41
N PHE A 29 -1.55 -1.14 -13.92
CA PHE A 29 -1.95 0.03 -14.71
C PHE A 29 -0.84 0.53 -15.66
N ASN A 30 0.37 -0.02 -15.56
CA ASN A 30 1.58 0.45 -16.23
C ASN A 30 1.87 1.93 -15.93
N LEU A 31 1.84 2.28 -14.64
CA LEU A 31 2.11 3.61 -14.09
C LEU A 31 3.45 3.60 -13.36
N LYS A 32 4.14 4.74 -13.37
CA LYS A 32 5.48 4.88 -12.79
C LYS A 32 5.47 5.84 -11.61
N GLY A 33 6.41 5.73 -10.68
CA GLY A 33 6.43 6.59 -9.50
C GLY A 33 6.94 5.93 -8.24
N THR A 34 6.44 6.38 -7.10
CA THR A 34 6.89 5.88 -5.80
C THR A 34 5.75 5.78 -4.79
N VAL A 35 5.91 4.89 -3.81
CA VAL A 35 5.07 4.82 -2.61
C VAL A 35 5.93 4.76 -1.35
N SER A 36 5.53 5.49 -0.31
CA SER A 36 6.18 5.46 1.00
C SER A 36 5.19 5.72 2.12
N ASN A 37 5.60 5.43 3.36
CA ASN A 37 4.87 5.88 4.54
C ASN A 37 5.48 7.18 5.06
N ASN A 38 4.63 8.01 5.65
CA ASN A 38 5.04 9.18 6.43
C ASN A 38 4.23 9.24 7.74
N GLU A 39 4.33 10.35 8.47
CA GLU A 39 3.66 10.57 9.74
C GLU A 39 2.13 10.66 9.63
N GLU A 40 1.57 10.84 8.43
CA GLU A 40 0.14 11.00 8.18
C GLU A 40 -0.52 9.75 7.58
N GLY A 41 0.26 8.82 7.03
CA GLY A 41 -0.25 7.63 6.37
C GLY A 41 0.64 7.16 5.21
N VAL A 42 0.06 7.02 4.03
CA VAL A 42 0.73 6.58 2.80
C VAL A 42 0.79 7.74 1.81
N LEU A 43 1.97 7.97 1.26
CA LEU A 43 2.24 8.95 0.23
C LEU A 43 2.59 8.23 -1.08
N ILE A 44 1.91 8.58 -2.15
CA ILE A 44 2.14 8.03 -3.48
C ILE A 44 2.42 9.18 -4.44
N ILE A 45 3.49 9.06 -5.21
CA ILE A 45 3.76 9.89 -6.38
C ILE A 45 3.58 9.02 -7.60
N ILE A 46 2.72 9.43 -8.54
CA ILE A 46 2.40 8.61 -9.71
C ILE A 46 2.42 9.45 -10.98
N THR A 47 3.02 8.91 -12.02
CA THR A 47 3.18 9.55 -13.33
C THR A 47 2.67 8.62 -14.42
N GLY A 48 1.91 9.20 -15.36
CA GLY A 48 1.14 8.41 -16.32
C GLY A 48 0.21 9.27 -17.18
N PRO A 49 -0.52 8.63 -18.11
CA PRO A 49 -1.70 9.23 -18.71
C PRO A 49 -2.73 9.57 -17.62
N GLU A 50 -3.25 10.80 -17.63
CA GLU A 50 -4.20 11.27 -16.61
C GLU A 50 -5.44 10.36 -16.42
N PRO A 51 -6.07 9.80 -17.48
CA PRO A 51 -7.20 8.87 -17.31
C PRO A 51 -6.83 7.64 -16.48
N LYS A 52 -5.68 7.02 -16.77
CA LYS A 52 -5.19 5.84 -16.03
C LYS A 52 -4.90 6.15 -14.57
N ILE A 53 -4.36 7.34 -14.27
CA ILE A 53 -4.11 7.76 -12.88
C ILE A 53 -5.43 7.91 -12.12
N LYS A 54 -6.47 8.46 -12.75
CA LYS A 54 -7.80 8.60 -12.14
C LYS A 54 -8.44 7.23 -11.89
N GLU A 55 -8.34 6.31 -12.84
CA GLU A 55 -8.81 4.93 -12.66
C GLU A 55 -8.06 4.20 -11.54
N PHE A 56 -6.73 4.28 -11.54
CA PHE A 56 -5.89 3.76 -10.45
C PHE A 56 -6.33 4.31 -9.09
N TYR A 57 -6.57 5.62 -9.00
CA TYR A 57 -7.01 6.26 -7.75
C TYR A 57 -8.37 5.75 -7.30
N THR A 58 -9.34 5.61 -8.22
CA THR A 58 -10.66 5.02 -7.92
C THR A 58 -10.52 3.59 -7.43
N GLN A 59 -9.74 2.74 -8.11
CA GLN A 59 -9.56 1.35 -7.70
C GLN A 59 -8.87 1.23 -6.34
N LEU A 60 -7.87 2.06 -6.08
CA LEU A 60 -7.15 2.13 -4.80
C LEU A 60 -8.08 2.45 -3.62
N ILE A 61 -9.05 3.36 -3.80
CA ILE A 61 -9.98 3.75 -2.71
C ILE A 61 -11.17 2.80 -2.57
N SER A 62 -11.64 2.20 -3.66
CA SER A 62 -12.80 1.31 -3.68
C SER A 62 -12.46 -0.11 -3.20
N PHE A 63 -11.24 -0.57 -3.46
CA PHE A 63 -10.79 -1.92 -3.14
C PHE A 63 -9.45 -1.92 -2.40
N PRO A 64 -9.36 -1.30 -1.20
CA PRO A 64 -8.14 -1.32 -0.42
C PRO A 64 -7.86 -2.73 0.13
N PRO A 65 -6.63 -2.99 0.66
CA PRO A 65 -6.32 -4.25 1.33
C PRO A 65 -7.37 -4.59 2.42
N PRO A 66 -7.67 -5.89 2.68
CA PRO A 66 -8.80 -6.30 3.52
C PRO A 66 -8.81 -5.69 4.93
N VAL A 67 -7.62 -5.62 5.54
CA VAL A 67 -7.41 -5.04 6.88
C VAL A 67 -7.22 -3.52 6.86
N ALA A 68 -7.08 -2.89 5.70
CA ALA A 68 -6.94 -1.45 5.59
C ALA A 68 -8.28 -0.71 5.75
N ARG A 69 -8.23 0.48 6.35
CA ARG A 69 -9.37 1.39 6.45
C ARG A 69 -8.92 2.81 6.11
N ILE A 70 -9.30 3.27 4.94
CA ILE A 70 -9.06 4.64 4.47
C ILE A 70 -10.06 5.57 5.18
N LYS A 71 -9.56 6.58 5.88
CA LYS A 71 -10.37 7.64 6.50
C LYS A 71 -10.42 8.90 5.63
N LYS A 72 -9.28 9.27 5.05
CA LYS A 72 -9.18 10.40 4.13
C LYS A 72 -8.25 10.02 2.97
N SER A 73 -8.59 10.51 1.80
CA SER A 73 -7.74 10.43 0.61
C SER A 73 -7.76 11.78 -0.09
N SER A 74 -6.65 12.12 -0.76
CA SER A 74 -6.58 13.28 -1.64
C SER A 74 -5.65 13.00 -2.80
N ILE A 75 -5.92 13.64 -3.93
CA ILE A 75 -5.13 13.58 -5.14
C ILE A 75 -4.89 15.00 -5.64
N LYS A 76 -3.63 15.37 -5.91
CA LYS A 76 -3.23 16.70 -6.35
C LYS A 76 -2.23 16.61 -7.50
N GLY A 77 -2.47 17.35 -8.58
CA GLY A 77 -1.49 17.51 -9.66
C GLY A 77 -0.25 18.25 -9.17
N ILE A 78 0.93 17.76 -9.54
CA ILE A 78 2.22 18.39 -9.24
C ILE A 78 3.03 18.58 -10.52
N ALA A 79 4.20 19.21 -10.42
CA ALA A 79 5.13 19.32 -11.54
C ALA A 79 5.43 17.92 -12.11
N THR A 80 5.49 17.82 -13.43
CA THR A 80 5.77 16.54 -14.09
C THR A 80 7.15 16.04 -13.68
N LEU A 81 7.19 14.82 -13.17
CA LEU A 81 8.41 14.12 -12.81
C LEU A 81 8.63 12.96 -13.78
N SER A 82 9.89 12.56 -13.95
CA SER A 82 10.25 11.36 -14.69
C SER A 82 10.62 10.25 -13.72
N PHE A 83 10.14 9.05 -14.02
CA PHE A 83 10.45 7.83 -13.28
C PHE A 83 10.74 6.73 -14.30
N GLU A 84 11.70 5.86 -14.00
CA GLU A 84 11.99 4.68 -14.82
C GLU A 84 10.93 3.60 -14.57
N ASP A 85 10.62 3.36 -13.29
CA ASP A 85 9.68 2.33 -12.83
C ASP A 85 8.78 2.84 -11.68
N PHE A 86 8.01 1.94 -11.07
CA PHE A 86 7.32 2.19 -9.81
C PHE A 86 8.07 1.54 -8.64
N GLN A 87 8.37 2.28 -7.58
CA GLN A 87 9.21 1.78 -6.47
C GLN A 87 8.60 2.02 -5.09
N ILE A 88 8.81 1.07 -4.18
CA ILE A 88 8.57 1.28 -2.74
C ILE A 88 9.83 1.92 -2.16
N ILE A 89 9.76 3.19 -1.78
CA ILE A 89 10.91 3.92 -1.25
C ILE A 89 10.90 3.96 0.29
N PRO A 90 12.08 4.15 0.93
CA PRO A 90 12.16 4.26 2.39
C PRO A 90 11.26 5.37 2.94
N SER A 91 10.61 5.08 4.07
CA SER A 91 9.82 6.07 4.81
C SER A 91 10.74 7.16 5.37
N LYS A 92 10.36 8.43 5.19
CA LYS A 92 11.04 9.53 5.88
C LYS A 92 10.59 9.56 7.33
N LYS A 93 11.55 9.68 8.26
CA LYS A 93 11.31 9.89 9.69
C LYS A 93 11.62 11.36 9.99
N GLY A 94 10.60 12.18 10.23
CA GLY A 94 10.80 13.62 10.43
C GLY A 94 9.89 14.27 11.48
N GLY A 95 8.84 13.59 11.94
CA GLY A 95 7.88 14.19 12.87
C GLY A 95 7.19 13.22 13.82
N GLN A 96 6.28 13.79 14.61
CA GLN A 96 5.43 13.06 15.55
C GLN A 96 4.43 12.21 14.75
N LEU A 97 4.41 10.89 15.00
CA LEU A 97 3.51 9.96 14.31
C LEU A 97 2.05 10.32 14.58
N ASN A 98 1.28 10.61 13.53
CA ASN A 98 -0.16 10.89 13.59
C ASN A 98 -0.93 9.83 12.79
N VAL A 99 -0.65 8.56 13.08
CA VAL A 99 -1.24 7.40 12.41
C VAL A 99 -1.92 6.52 13.46
N PRO A 100 -3.16 6.05 13.24
CA PRO A 100 -3.78 5.11 14.16
C PRO A 100 -2.97 3.81 14.24
N LEU A 101 -2.78 3.30 15.45
CA LEU A 101 -2.20 1.98 15.68
C LEU A 101 -3.13 0.92 15.08
N THR A 102 -2.54 -0.01 14.35
CA THR A 102 -3.23 -1.19 13.84
C THR A 102 -3.41 -2.16 15.01
N PRO A 103 -4.64 -2.64 15.29
CA PRO A 103 -4.87 -3.61 16.33
C PRO A 103 -4.29 -4.97 15.93
N ASP A 104 -4.06 -5.83 16.91
CA ASP A 104 -3.65 -7.22 16.67
C ASP A 104 -4.78 -8.00 15.99
N PHE A 105 -4.42 -8.85 15.03
CA PHE A 105 -5.37 -9.70 14.31
C PHE A 105 -5.10 -11.18 14.58
N ALA A 106 -6.17 -11.97 14.76
CA ALA A 106 -6.05 -13.41 14.77
C ALA A 106 -5.53 -13.92 13.41
N ILE A 107 -4.91 -15.11 13.41
CA ILE A 107 -4.40 -15.77 12.21
C ILE A 107 -5.48 -15.89 11.11
N CYS A 108 -5.12 -15.59 9.86
CA CYS A 108 -6.01 -15.76 8.72
C CYS A 108 -6.01 -17.21 8.20
N ASP A 109 -6.99 -17.54 7.35
CA ASP A 109 -7.10 -18.89 6.77
C ASP A 109 -5.88 -19.27 5.91
N ASP A 110 -5.26 -18.31 5.21
CA ASP A 110 -4.04 -18.57 4.44
C ASP A 110 -2.89 -19.03 5.35
N CYS A 111 -2.61 -18.28 6.42
CA CYS A 111 -1.58 -18.66 7.38
C CYS A 111 -1.93 -19.95 8.14
N LYS A 112 -3.23 -20.23 8.36
CA LYS A 112 -3.66 -21.49 8.95
C LYS A 112 -3.33 -22.67 8.02
N ASN A 113 -3.55 -22.52 6.72
CA ASN A 113 -3.19 -23.51 5.71
C ASN A 113 -1.67 -23.73 5.65
N ASP A 114 -0.89 -22.64 5.68
CA ASP A 114 0.59 -22.72 5.70
C ASP A 114 1.11 -23.57 6.88
N ILE A 115 0.56 -23.37 8.08
CA ILE A 115 0.98 -24.12 9.29
C ILE A 115 0.57 -25.60 9.22
N GLN A 116 -0.53 -25.90 8.53
CA GLN A 116 -1.08 -27.27 8.44
C GLN A 116 -0.50 -28.08 7.27
N ASN A 117 0.15 -27.44 6.30
CA ASN A 117 0.69 -28.09 5.11
C ASN A 117 2.12 -28.62 5.34
N PRO A 118 2.37 -29.95 5.33
CA PRO A 118 3.70 -30.53 5.54
C PRO A 118 4.76 -30.14 4.50
N ASP A 119 4.33 -29.76 3.30
CA ASP A 119 5.22 -29.35 2.20
C ASP A 119 5.56 -27.85 2.25
N ASP A 120 4.90 -27.07 3.11
CA ASP A 120 5.22 -25.66 3.29
C ASP A 120 6.40 -25.49 4.27
N ARG A 121 7.30 -24.56 3.97
CA ARG A 121 8.43 -24.21 4.86
C ARG A 121 7.98 -23.70 6.24
N ARG A 122 6.71 -23.29 6.37
CA ARG A 122 6.06 -22.80 7.59
C ARG A 122 5.27 -23.88 8.31
N TYR A 123 5.33 -25.14 7.88
CA TYR A 123 4.71 -26.26 8.57
C TYR A 123 5.05 -26.23 10.07
N ALA A 124 4.01 -26.26 10.91
CA ALA A 124 4.12 -26.19 12.37
C ALA A 124 4.89 -24.97 12.95
N TYR A 125 5.11 -23.89 12.17
CA TYR A 125 5.82 -22.71 12.65
C TYR A 125 4.90 -21.80 13.50
N PRO A 126 5.16 -21.61 14.81
CA PRO A 126 4.21 -20.98 15.73
C PRO A 126 3.99 -19.47 15.52
N PHE A 127 4.92 -18.78 14.84
CA PHE A 127 4.88 -17.33 14.63
C PHE A 127 4.55 -16.97 13.17
N THR A 128 3.84 -17.84 12.47
CA THR A 128 3.42 -17.59 11.09
C THR A 128 2.41 -16.43 11.05
N THR A 129 2.77 -15.36 10.34
CA THR A 129 1.93 -14.19 10.10
C THR A 129 2.06 -13.72 8.65
N CYS A 130 1.12 -12.88 8.20
CA CYS A 130 1.18 -12.22 6.91
C CYS A 130 0.74 -10.75 7.04
N VAL A 131 0.54 -10.05 5.92
CA VAL A 131 0.09 -8.65 5.95
C VAL A 131 -1.37 -8.47 6.39
N ASN A 132 -2.12 -9.57 6.52
CA ASN A 132 -3.54 -9.59 6.86
C ASN A 132 -3.83 -10.12 8.28
N CYS A 133 -2.83 -10.62 9.01
CA CYS A 133 -3.02 -11.21 10.34
C CYS A 133 -1.75 -11.10 11.21
N GLY A 134 -1.91 -11.36 12.51
CA GLY A 134 -0.85 -11.23 13.50
C GLY A 134 -0.69 -9.83 14.04
#